data_AF-A0A5Q4H305-F1
#
_entry.id   AF-A0A5Q4H305-F1
#
_cell.length_a   1.000
_cell.length_b   1.000
_cell.length_c   1.000
_cell.angle_alpha   90.00
_cell.angle_beta   90.00
_cell.angle_gamma   90.00
#
_symmetry.space_group_name_H-M   'P 1'
#
loop_
_entity.id
_entity.type
_entity.pdbx_description
1 polymer ?
#
loop_
_entity_poly.entity_id
_entity_poly.type
_entity_poly.pdbx_seq_one_letter_code
_entity_poly.pdbx_strand_id
1 'polypeptide(L)' 'MFVIIETEDGLTIVPQPAGCTAEDVAIRCNGTVADEGPYVDFDEAQDALIALQQDDFDESEAEGRI' A
#
# COMPACT_ATOMS: atom_id res chain seq x y z
N MET A 1 -5.28 7.67 -10.70
CA MET A 1 -5.49 6.62 -9.71
C MET A 1 -4.15 6.20 -9.18
N PHE A 2 -4.09 5.99 -7.88
CA PHE A 2 -2.90 5.55 -7.17
C PHE A 2 -3.19 4.18 -6.57
N VAL A 3 -2.14 3.37 -6.44
CA VAL A 3 -2.20 2.06 -5.80
C VAL A 3 -1.05 1.98 -4.81
N ILE A 4 -1.26 1.23 -3.74
CA ILE A 4 -0.26 0.97 -2.72
C ILE A 4 0.33 -0.40 -3.05
N ILE A 5 1.63 -0.43 -3.21
CA ILE A 5 2.38 -1.66 -3.46
C ILE A 5 3.35 -1.90 -2.31
N GLU A 6 3.61 -3.16 -2.01
CA GLU A 6 4.66 -3.57 -1.11
C GLU A 6 5.89 -3.96 -1.92
N THR A 7 7.02 -3.33 -1.59
CA THR A 7 8.33 -3.63 -2.15
C THR A 7 9.26 -4.11 -1.05
N GLU A 8 10.49 -4.47 -1.43
CA GLU A 8 11.55 -4.88 -0.49
C GLU A 8 11.88 -3.81 0.58
N ASP A 9 11.60 -2.54 0.27
CA ASP A 9 11.82 -1.38 1.15
C ASP A 9 10.60 -1.09 2.04
N GLY A 10 9.45 -1.70 1.74
CA GLY A 10 8.17 -1.50 2.43
C GLY A 10 7.04 -1.04 1.50
N LEU A 11 5.95 -0.56 2.12
CA LEU A 11 4.77 -0.02 1.45
C LEU A 11 5.08 1.32 0.77
N THR A 12 4.66 1.46 -0.49
CA THR A 12 4.87 2.68 -1.27
C THR A 12 3.70 2.95 -2.22
N ILE A 13 3.47 4.23 -2.53
CA ILE A 13 2.37 4.68 -3.39
C ILE A 13 2.91 4.89 -4.80
N VAL A 14 2.25 4.26 -5.77
CA VAL A 14 2.61 4.37 -7.18
C VAL A 14 1.40 4.80 -8.03
N PRO A 15 1.60 5.66 -9.03
CA PRO A 15 0.54 6.04 -9.94
C PRO A 15 0.19 4.88 -10.87
N GLN A 16 -1.09 4.53 -10.95
CA GLN A 16 -1.61 3.53 -11.88
C GLN A 16 -2.00 4.20 -13.20
N PRO A 17 -1.29 3.90 -14.31
CA PRO A 17 -1.66 4.41 -15.62
C PRO A 17 -2.95 3.75 -16.12
N ALA A 18 -3.77 4.52 -16.84
CA ALA A 18 -5.02 4.04 -17.40
C ALA A 18 -4.78 2.83 -18.33
N GLY A 19 -5.49 1.73 -18.06
CA GLY A 19 -5.37 0.48 -18.83
C GLY A 19 -4.33 -0.52 -18.30
N CYS A 20 -3.60 -0.19 -17.22
CA CYS A 20 -2.82 -1.17 -16.47
C CYS A 20 -3.60 -1.59 -15.22
N THR A 21 -3.51 -2.86 -14.81
CA THR A 21 -4.05 -3.34 -13.53
C THR A 21 -3.08 -3.00 -12.40
N ALA A 22 -3.55 -2.97 -11.16
CA ALA A 22 -2.69 -2.79 -9.99
C ALA A 22 -1.57 -3.84 -9.97
N GLU A 23 -1.89 -5.09 -10.31
CA GLU A 23 -0.91 -6.19 -10.43
C GLU A 23 0.19 -5.88 -11.44
N ASP A 24 -0.14 -5.37 -12.63
CA ASP A 24 0.86 -5.06 -13.66
C ASP A 24 1.83 -3.97 -13.18
N VAL A 25 1.32 -2.99 -12.43
CA VAL A 25 2.13 -1.93 -11.82
C VAL A 25 3.04 -2.48 -10.72
N ALA A 26 2.51 -3.32 -9.84
CA ALA A 26 3.29 -3.96 -8.78
C ALA A 26 4.43 -4.82 -9.35
N ILE A 27 4.12 -5.65 -10.35
CA ILE A 27 5.11 -6.50 -11.04
C ILE A 27 6.22 -5.65 -11.67
N ARG A 28 5.88 -4.53 -12.32
CA ARG A 28 6.87 -3.60 -12.91
C ARG A 28 7.78 -2.96 -11.85
N CYS A 29 7.25 -2.74 -10.64
CA CYS A 29 8.00 -2.22 -9.50
C CYS A 29 8.72 -3.32 -8.69
N ASN A 30 8.71 -4.57 -9.17
CA ASN A 30 9.28 -5.72 -8.45
C ASN A 30 8.70 -5.88 -7.04
N GLY A 31 7.40 -5.60 -6.91
CA GLY A 31 6.65 -5.68 -5.67
C GLY A 31 5.32 -6.42 -5.85
N THR A 32 4.49 -6.38 -4.81
CA THR A 32 3.14 -6.98 -4.78
C THR A 32 2.10 -5.89 -4.52
N VAL A 33 0.87 -6.07 -5.02
CA VAL A 33 -0.24 -5.18 -4.69
C VAL A 33 -0.57 -5.37 -3.21
N ALA A 34 -0.34 -4.34 -2.41
CA ALA A 34 -0.79 -4.32 -1.02
C ALA A 34 -2.25 -3.85 -0.99
N ASP A 35 -2.55 -2.78 -1.73
CA ASP A 35 -3.89 -2.23 -1.83
C ASP A 35 -4.10 -1.52 -3.19
N GLU A 36 -5.13 -1.93 -3.93
CA GLU A 36 -5.45 -1.37 -5.25
C GLU A 36 -6.29 -0.08 -5.19
N GLY A 37 -6.79 0.28 -4.01
CA GLY A 37 -7.63 1.44 -3.80
C GLY A 37 -8.94 1.45 -4.59
N PRO A 38 -9.71 2.50 -4.37
CA PRO A 38 -9.89 3.45 -5.48
C PRO A 38 -9.36 4.84 -5.11
N TYR A 39 -8.03 4.99 -5.00
CA TYR A 39 -7.42 6.28 -4.65
C TYR A 39 -7.33 7.19 -5.88
N VAL A 40 -8.05 8.31 -5.86
CA VAL A 40 -8.06 9.27 -6.99
C VAL A 40 -6.80 10.13 -6.94
N ASP A 41 -6.42 10.55 -5.72
CA ASP A 41 -5.30 11.44 -5.43
C ASP A 41 -4.27 10.80 -4.49
N PHE A 42 -3.06 11.38 -4.45
CA PHE A 42 -1.96 10.88 -3.60
C PHE A 42 -2.31 10.97 -2.10
N ASP A 43 -3.04 12.00 -1.69
CA ASP A 43 -3.42 12.24 -0.29
C ASP A 43 -4.31 11.09 0.23
N GLU A 44 -5.27 10.60 -0.57
CA GLU A 44 -6.11 9.46 -0.22
C GLU A 44 -5.29 8.17 -0.09
N ALA A 45 -4.35 7.94 -1.03
CA ALA A 45 -3.45 6.79 -0.96
C ALA A 45 -2.48 6.89 0.23
N GLN A 46 -2.10 8.11 0.62
CA GLN A 46 -1.24 8.36 1.77
C GLN A 46 -1.96 8.08 3.09
N ASP A 47 -3.21 8.51 3.23
CA ASP A 47 -4.03 8.18 4.41
C ASP A 47 -4.17 6.66 4.57
N ALA A 48 -4.46 5.95 3.47
CA ALA A 48 -4.53 4.49 3.46
C ALA A 48 -3.17 3.81 3.75
N LEU A 49 -2.07 4.30 3.19
CA LEU A 49 -0.72 3.79 3.47
C LEU A 49 -0.32 4.00 4.95
N ILE A 50 -0.75 5.11 5.56
CA ILE A 50 -0.55 5.36 6.99
C ILE A 50 -1.39 4.39 7.82
N ALA A 51 -2.64 4.15 7.44
CA ALA A 51 -3.50 3.19 8.12
C ALA A 51 -2.95 1.76 8.04
N LEU A 52 -2.50 1.31 6.86
CA LEU A 52 -1.88 0.00 6.66
C LEU A 52 -0.63 -0.19 7.53
N GLN A 53 0.25 0.81 7.59
CA GLN A 53 1.43 0.74 8.45
C GLN A 53 1.10 0.78 9.95
N GLN A 54 -0.01 1.42 10.35
CA GLN A 54 -0.45 1.42 11.73
C GLN A 54 -1.02 0.08 12.14
N ASP A 55 -1.80 -0.59 11.28
CA ASP A 55 -2.30 -1.95 11.52
C ASP A 55 -1.12 -2.92 11.78
N ASP A 56 -0.07 -2.84 10.94
CA ASP A 56 1.17 -3.63 11.12
C ASP A 56 1.90 -3.34 12.45
N PHE A 57 1.83 -2.09 12.93
CA PHE A 57 2.50 -1.68 14.18
C PHE A 57 1.68 -1.99 15.44
N ASP A 58 0.35 -1.90 15.39
CA ASP A 58 -0.54 -2.05 16.56
C ASP A 58 -0.67 -3.53 16.97
N GLU A 59 -0.55 -4.48 16.03
CA GLU A 59 -0.50 -5.93 16.34
C GLU A 59 0.70 -6.33 17.22
N SER A 60 1.81 -5.57 17.19
CA SER A 60 3.01 -5.86 18.00
C SER A 60 2.88 -5.39 19.46
N GLU A 61 1.98 -4.45 19.77
CA GLU A 61 1.78 -3.89 21.11
C GLU A 61 0.58 -4.51 21.86
N ALA A 62 -0.12 -5.48 21.25
CA ALA A 62 -1.26 -6.17 21.87
C ALA A 62 -0.86 -7.46 22.63
N GLU A 63 0.28 -8.09 22.34
CA GLU A 63 0.72 -9.34 23.00
C GLU A 63 1.67 -9.13 24.21
N GLY A 64 1.61 -7.96 24.85
CA GLY A 64 2.47 -7.60 25.99
C GLY A 64 1.80 -7.55 27.37
N ARG A 65 0.58 -8.06 27.55
CA ARG A 65 -0.14 -7.98 28.83
C ARG A 65 -0.72 -9.31 29.29
N ILE A 66 0.14 -10.21 29.80
CA ILE A 66 -0.24 -11.24 30.78
C ILE A 66 0.74 -11.31 31.95
#